data_AF-A0A3B8PWD7-F1
#
_entry.id   AF-A0A3B8PWD7-F1
#
_cell.length_a   1.000
_cell.length_b   1.000
_cell.length_c   1.000
_cell.angle_alpha   90.00
_cell.angle_beta   90.00
_cell.angle_gamma   90.00
#
_symmetry.space_group_name_H-M   'P 1'
#
loop_
_entity.id
_entity.type
_entity.pdbx_description
1 polymer ?
#
loop_
_entity_poly.entity_id
_entity_poly.type
_entity_poly.pdbx_seq_one_letter_code
_entity_poly.pdbx_strand_id
1 'polypeptide(L)'
;MNHHSRSLRALFVAIFASSFVWAADSPTPLTVRTAIEVEFGTETGKVYQLQGSSNLVDWTSIGDPVFGVGRTVTRVFSTRTGGNVSFQTYRLETSAGPTNGFAPWSLAGVVLGLDDQPGNDLMRFVSETEGVDDGDEPDPFTYLFSRIDLNTVTADIQYRKGRHDRLTLTFTAVGIGTWVREEFRNDKLKDRDIGVFSIQGSTDGGTNHPPVEPPGVPTAIPQVLTGLAYVFQDDSSPDRLEFTSAVNGTEIGDDVADDEPNTFTYTYSLTSPNTAQLVVIFKPGKFDEYDLTFVSGAQGEFVRREFKNGLLKDTDRGSFSAQGTAPGDPDADDNPPDNSGSKPDGTLKGLTYTMRTGETPDHLVFSTESSGIESGDDVDDNEPNTFTYTYTSTGDTTAGLV
;
A
#
# COMPACT_ATOMS: atom_id res chain seq x y z
N MET A 1 81.45 35.15 -7.41
CA MET A 1 80.44 34.64 -6.46
C MET A 1 79.08 34.70 -7.13
N ASN A 2 78.37 33.57 -7.09
CA ASN A 2 77.01 33.30 -7.59
C ASN A 2 76.80 33.24 -9.12
N HIS A 3 77.06 32.05 -9.67
CA HIS A 3 76.50 31.57 -10.94
C HIS A 3 75.05 31.12 -10.72
N HIS A 4 74.09 31.72 -11.43
CA HIS A 4 72.72 31.21 -11.54
C HIS A 4 72.62 30.18 -12.67
N SER A 5 72.36 28.93 -12.29
CA SER A 5 71.92 27.82 -13.15
C SER A 5 70.51 28.08 -13.68
N ARG A 6 70.32 27.98 -15.01
CA ARG A 6 69.01 27.85 -15.66
C ARG A 6 68.88 26.43 -16.21
N SER A 7 67.99 25.64 -15.60
CA SER A 7 67.60 24.31 -16.05
C SER A 7 66.33 24.41 -16.91
N LEU A 8 66.45 24.22 -18.23
CA LEU A 8 65.31 23.91 -19.10
C LEU A 8 64.94 22.43 -18.91
N ARG A 9 63.75 22.14 -18.36
CA ARG A 9 63.15 20.80 -18.41
C ARG A 9 62.08 20.79 -19.51
N ALA A 10 62.26 19.91 -20.50
CA ALA A 10 61.27 19.64 -21.53
C ALA A 10 60.08 18.87 -20.90
N LEU A 11 58.88 19.41 -21.08
CA LEU A 11 57.62 18.80 -20.66
C LEU A 11 57.09 17.95 -21.82
N PHE A 12 57.10 16.62 -21.67
CA PHE A 12 56.41 15.70 -22.56
C PHE A 12 54.93 15.63 -22.14
N VAL A 13 54.03 16.11 -23.00
CA VAL A 13 52.58 15.94 -22.84
C VAL A 13 52.17 14.68 -23.60
N ALA A 14 51.78 13.64 -22.86
CA ALA A 14 51.18 12.43 -23.41
C ALA A 14 49.67 12.65 -23.56
N ILE A 15 49.19 12.76 -24.79
CA ILE A 15 47.76 12.79 -25.12
C ILE A 15 47.27 11.34 -25.18
N PHE A 16 46.54 10.90 -24.16
CA PHE A 16 45.78 9.64 -24.21
C PHE A 16 44.55 9.85 -25.10
N ALA A 17 44.57 9.27 -26.29
CA ALA A 17 43.39 9.16 -27.14
C ALA A 17 42.47 8.06 -26.59
N SER A 18 41.52 8.43 -25.72
CA SER A 18 40.46 7.53 -25.28
C SER A 18 39.54 7.21 -26.46
N SER A 19 39.66 6.01 -27.03
CA SER A 19 38.73 5.51 -28.04
C SER A 19 37.40 5.18 -27.36
N PHE A 20 36.45 6.12 -27.39
CA PHE A 20 35.05 5.82 -27.08
C PHE A 20 34.50 4.93 -28.21
N VAL A 21 34.43 3.63 -27.96
CA VAL A 21 33.69 2.69 -28.80
C VAL A 21 32.22 2.87 -28.44
N TRP A 22 31.50 3.61 -29.27
CA TRP A 22 30.04 3.63 -29.25
C TRP A 22 29.58 2.27 -29.75
N ALA A 23 29.16 1.38 -28.84
CA ALA A 23 28.48 0.15 -29.23
C ALA A 23 27.18 0.58 -29.91
N ALA A 24 27.07 0.35 -31.22
CA ALA A 24 25.82 0.57 -31.94
C ALA A 24 24.82 -0.45 -31.42
N ASP A 25 23.85 0.04 -30.65
CA ASP A 25 22.79 -0.79 -30.12
C ASP A 25 22.05 -1.43 -31.30
N SER A 26 22.05 -2.76 -31.37
CA SER A 26 21.40 -3.46 -32.47
C SER A 26 19.89 -3.29 -32.28
N PRO A 27 19.16 -2.74 -33.26
CA PRO A 27 17.74 -2.47 -33.09
C PRO A 27 17.01 -3.77 -32.78
N THR A 28 16.29 -3.78 -31.66
CA THR A 28 15.45 -4.90 -31.25
C THR A 28 14.45 -5.19 -32.38
N PRO A 29 14.35 -6.44 -32.89
CA PRO A 29 13.48 -6.73 -34.03
C PRO A 29 12.00 -6.47 -33.71
N LEU A 30 11.32 -5.75 -34.59
CA LEU A 30 9.87 -5.53 -34.51
C LEU A 30 9.15 -6.89 -34.48
N THR A 31 8.37 -7.12 -33.43
CA THR A 31 7.54 -8.32 -33.32
C THR A 31 6.07 -7.93 -33.30
N VAL A 32 5.31 -8.38 -34.31
CA VAL A 32 3.85 -8.20 -34.39
C VAL A 32 3.17 -9.45 -33.83
N ARG A 33 2.12 -9.28 -33.01
CA ARG A 33 1.39 -10.37 -32.35
C ARG A 33 -0.11 -10.18 -32.47
N THR A 34 -0.86 -11.27 -32.33
CA THR A 34 -2.32 -11.23 -32.26
C THR A 34 -2.80 -10.95 -30.84
N ALA A 35 -3.92 -10.24 -30.74
CA ALA A 35 -4.64 -10.01 -29.50
C ALA A 35 -6.13 -10.25 -29.76
N ILE A 36 -6.88 -10.50 -28.70
CA ILE A 36 -8.34 -10.55 -28.73
C ILE A 36 -8.87 -9.36 -27.95
N GLU A 37 -9.88 -8.69 -28.49
CA GLU A 37 -10.67 -7.69 -27.79
C GLU A 37 -11.98 -8.35 -27.36
N VAL A 38 -12.31 -8.24 -26.08
CA VAL A 38 -13.55 -8.76 -25.52
C VAL A 38 -14.31 -7.63 -24.86
N GLU A 39 -15.62 -7.62 -25.09
CA GLU A 39 -16.57 -6.69 -24.48
C GLU A 39 -17.69 -7.49 -23.83
N PHE A 40 -17.98 -7.23 -22.55
CA PHE A 40 -19.04 -7.90 -21.82
C PHE A 40 -19.62 -7.00 -20.72
N GLY A 41 -20.91 -7.16 -20.43
CA GLY A 41 -21.57 -6.53 -19.29
C GLY A 41 -21.20 -7.24 -17.98
N THR A 42 -21.06 -6.46 -16.90
CA THR A 42 -20.80 -6.99 -15.56
C THR A 42 -21.96 -6.70 -14.61
N GLU A 43 -22.13 -7.56 -13.61
CA GLU A 43 -23.06 -7.41 -12.50
C GLU A 43 -22.27 -7.13 -11.22
N THR A 44 -22.76 -6.24 -10.37
CA THR A 44 -22.17 -5.95 -9.06
C THR A 44 -22.12 -7.22 -8.21
N GLY A 45 -20.95 -7.51 -7.60
CA GLY A 45 -20.79 -8.69 -6.75
C GLY A 45 -20.50 -9.99 -7.51
N LYS A 46 -20.17 -9.92 -8.80
CA LYS A 46 -19.67 -11.05 -9.60
C LYS A 46 -18.20 -10.88 -9.94
N VAL A 47 -17.52 -11.98 -10.22
CA VAL A 47 -16.16 -11.97 -10.79
C VAL A 47 -16.18 -12.68 -12.13
N TYR A 48 -15.45 -12.13 -13.09
CA TYR A 48 -15.39 -12.61 -14.47
C TYR A 48 -13.95 -12.97 -14.81
N GLN A 49 -13.71 -14.22 -15.19
CA GLN A 49 -12.39 -14.69 -15.62
C GLN A 49 -12.45 -15.09 -17.09
N LEU A 50 -11.68 -14.42 -17.93
CA LEU A 50 -11.48 -14.88 -19.29
C LEU A 50 -10.68 -16.18 -19.27
N GLN A 51 -11.13 -17.18 -20.01
CA GLN A 51 -10.44 -18.47 -20.15
C GLN A 51 -10.29 -18.85 -21.62
N GLY A 52 -9.18 -19.49 -21.94
CA GLY A 52 -8.90 -20.07 -23.25
C GLY A 52 -8.76 -21.58 -23.19
N SER A 53 -9.14 -22.25 -24.28
CA SER A 53 -8.92 -23.69 -24.46
C SER A 53 -8.45 -24.02 -25.88
N SER A 54 -7.57 -25.01 -25.98
CA SER A 54 -7.14 -25.61 -27.25
C SER A 54 -7.91 -26.88 -27.62
N ASN A 55 -8.68 -27.46 -26.69
CA ASN A 55 -9.36 -28.75 -26.89
C ASN A 55 -10.80 -28.79 -26.34
N LEU A 56 -11.36 -27.66 -25.89
CA LEU A 56 -12.68 -27.51 -25.26
C LEU A 56 -12.86 -28.25 -23.93
N VAL A 57 -11.81 -28.87 -23.40
CA VAL A 57 -11.83 -29.63 -22.14
C VAL A 57 -10.99 -28.93 -21.09
N ASP A 58 -9.73 -28.61 -21.43
CA ASP A 58 -8.79 -27.95 -20.55
C ASP A 58 -8.89 -26.44 -20.75
N TRP A 59 -9.27 -25.73 -19.69
CA TRP A 59 -9.45 -24.28 -19.69
C TRP A 59 -8.36 -23.64 -18.85
N THR A 60 -7.73 -22.61 -19.40
CA THR A 60 -6.68 -21.83 -18.72
C THR A 60 -7.12 -20.40 -18.59
N SER A 61 -6.98 -19.81 -17.40
CA SER A 61 -7.23 -18.39 -17.17
C SER A 61 -6.28 -17.51 -17.98
N ILE A 62 -6.83 -16.45 -18.57
CA ILE A 62 -6.10 -15.46 -19.37
C ILE A 62 -6.24 -14.11 -18.66
N GLY A 63 -5.11 -13.58 -18.21
CA GLY A 63 -5.08 -12.32 -17.46
C GLY A 63 -5.77 -12.41 -16.10
N ASP A 64 -5.87 -11.26 -15.45
CA ASP A 64 -6.45 -11.15 -14.11
C ASP A 64 -7.98 -11.19 -14.14
N PRO A 65 -8.63 -11.65 -13.05
CA PRO A 65 -10.07 -11.60 -12.91
C PRO A 65 -10.59 -10.16 -12.94
N VAL A 66 -11.78 -9.97 -13.48
CA VAL A 66 -12.48 -8.68 -13.51
C VAL A 66 -13.60 -8.71 -12.47
N PHE A 67 -13.54 -7.80 -11.50
CA PHE A 67 -14.58 -7.61 -10.50
C PHE A 67 -15.73 -6.78 -11.10
N GLY A 68 -16.92 -7.37 -11.10
CA GLY A 68 -18.11 -6.76 -11.66
C GLY A 68 -18.65 -5.65 -10.78
N VAL A 69 -18.91 -4.50 -11.40
CA VAL A 69 -19.42 -3.27 -10.77
C VAL A 69 -20.64 -2.72 -11.50
N GLY A 70 -21.35 -3.57 -12.27
CA GLY A 70 -22.59 -3.19 -12.94
C GLY A 70 -22.42 -2.49 -14.30
N ARG A 71 -21.23 -2.54 -14.93
CA ARG A 71 -20.93 -1.82 -16.18
C ARG A 71 -20.36 -2.72 -17.27
N THR A 72 -20.38 -2.25 -18.52
CA THR A 72 -19.66 -2.89 -19.63
C THR A 72 -18.16 -2.71 -19.46
N VAL A 73 -17.41 -3.79 -19.67
CA VAL A 73 -15.96 -3.83 -19.65
C VAL A 73 -15.45 -4.22 -21.02
N THR A 74 -14.50 -3.45 -21.54
CA THR A 74 -13.75 -3.75 -22.77
C THR A 74 -12.29 -3.98 -22.41
N ARG A 75 -11.73 -5.13 -22.81
CA ARG A 75 -10.34 -5.52 -22.52
C ARG A 75 -9.69 -6.14 -23.74
N VAL A 76 -8.41 -5.85 -23.92
CA VAL A 76 -7.57 -6.47 -24.95
C VAL A 76 -6.61 -7.43 -24.25
N PHE A 77 -6.68 -8.70 -24.63
CA PHE A 77 -5.81 -9.75 -24.11
C PHE A 77 -4.82 -10.21 -25.17
N SER A 78 -3.56 -10.32 -24.79
CA SER A 78 -2.58 -11.00 -25.64
C SER A 78 -2.89 -12.48 -25.71
N THR A 79 -2.77 -13.08 -26.89
CA THR A 79 -2.92 -14.53 -27.08
C THR A 79 -1.69 -15.32 -26.65
N ARG A 80 -0.67 -14.66 -26.09
CA ARG A 80 0.63 -15.27 -25.72
C ARG A 80 0.87 -15.13 -24.22
N THR A 81 0.19 -15.91 -23.40
CA THR A 81 0.60 -16.09 -22.00
C THR A 81 1.62 -17.22 -21.90
N GLY A 82 2.88 -16.89 -21.56
CA GLY A 82 3.89 -17.79 -20.99
C GLY A 82 4.45 -18.96 -21.83
N GLY A 83 3.92 -19.25 -23.02
CA GLY A 83 4.37 -20.37 -23.86
C GLY A 83 3.61 -20.41 -25.19
N ASN A 84 3.91 -21.37 -26.07
CA ASN A 84 3.27 -21.57 -27.39
C ASN A 84 1.76 -21.91 -27.33
N VAL A 85 1.03 -21.48 -26.30
CA VAL A 85 -0.37 -21.82 -26.12
C VAL A 85 -1.22 -20.86 -26.94
N SER A 86 -1.51 -21.24 -28.18
CA SER A 86 -2.57 -20.60 -28.97
C SER A 86 -3.91 -21.21 -28.56
N PHE A 87 -4.77 -20.42 -27.92
CA PHE A 87 -6.15 -20.84 -27.66
C PHE A 87 -6.98 -20.75 -28.94
N GLN A 88 -7.73 -21.81 -29.25
CA GLN A 88 -8.66 -21.83 -30.39
C GLN A 88 -10.05 -21.34 -30.00
N THR A 89 -10.37 -21.43 -28.71
CA THR A 89 -11.68 -21.14 -28.16
C THR A 89 -11.53 -20.36 -26.87
N TYR A 90 -12.49 -19.47 -26.62
CA TYR A 90 -12.50 -18.58 -25.46
C TYR A 90 -13.88 -18.66 -24.80
N ARG A 91 -13.91 -18.52 -23.48
CA ARG A 91 -15.15 -18.35 -22.71
C ARG A 91 -14.92 -17.35 -21.59
N LEU A 92 -16.01 -16.75 -21.12
CA LEU A 92 -16.02 -15.97 -19.91
C LEU A 92 -16.61 -16.84 -18.79
N GLU A 93 -15.79 -17.18 -17.80
CA GLU A 93 -16.27 -17.79 -16.57
C GLU A 93 -16.81 -16.72 -15.64
N THR A 94 -18.01 -16.93 -15.10
CA THR A 94 -18.63 -16.02 -14.14
C THR A 94 -18.82 -16.75 -12.82
N SER A 95 -18.28 -16.19 -11.75
CA SER A 95 -18.47 -16.70 -10.39
C SER A 95 -19.13 -15.65 -9.49
N ALA A 96 -19.63 -16.08 -8.33
CA ALA A 96 -19.92 -15.13 -7.27
C ALA A 96 -18.63 -14.40 -6.87
N GLY A 97 -18.75 -13.12 -6.57
CA GLY A 97 -17.64 -12.36 -6.05
C GLY A 97 -17.24 -12.84 -4.65
N PRO A 98 -15.98 -12.62 -4.26
CA PRO A 98 -15.51 -12.98 -2.93
C PRO A 98 -16.33 -12.25 -1.88
N THR A 99 -16.72 -12.99 -0.84
CA THR A 99 -17.30 -12.42 0.38
C THR A 99 -16.21 -12.02 1.36
N ASN A 100 -14.99 -12.52 1.18
CA ASN A 100 -13.80 -12.11 1.93
C ASN A 100 -13.17 -10.83 1.36
N GLY A 101 -12.41 -10.13 2.19
CA GLY A 101 -11.76 -8.85 1.85
C GLY A 101 -12.56 -7.63 2.30
N PHE A 102 -11.88 -6.49 2.34
CA PHE A 102 -12.40 -5.24 2.90
C PHE A 102 -12.87 -4.25 1.84
N ALA A 103 -12.43 -4.40 0.58
CA ALA A 103 -12.85 -3.52 -0.50
C ALA A 103 -14.36 -3.64 -0.74
N PRO A 104 -15.09 -2.51 -0.82
CA PRO A 104 -16.50 -2.53 -1.14
C PRO A 104 -16.74 -2.83 -2.62
N TRP A 105 -17.99 -3.12 -2.96
CA TRP A 105 -18.42 -3.30 -4.35
C TRP A 105 -18.89 -2.00 -5.03
N SER A 106 -19.00 -0.93 -4.24
CA SER A 106 -19.38 0.42 -4.67
C SER A 106 -18.92 1.42 -3.61
N LEU A 107 -18.68 2.67 -4.01
CA LEU A 107 -18.49 3.79 -3.08
C LEU A 107 -19.78 4.58 -2.87
N ALA A 108 -20.87 4.30 -3.56
CA ALA A 108 -22.13 5.04 -3.40
C ALA A 108 -22.60 5.04 -1.94
N GLY A 109 -22.86 6.24 -1.42
CA GLY A 109 -23.22 6.51 -0.04
C GLY A 109 -22.04 6.68 0.92
N VAL A 110 -20.81 6.38 0.52
CA VAL A 110 -19.62 6.43 1.39
C VAL A 110 -19.13 7.87 1.59
N VAL A 111 -18.78 8.22 2.82
CA VAL A 111 -18.01 9.42 3.15
C VAL A 111 -16.60 9.00 3.57
N LEU A 112 -15.60 9.33 2.76
CA LEU A 112 -14.19 9.13 3.09
C LEU A 112 -13.65 10.38 3.77
N GLY A 113 -12.94 10.22 4.87
CA GLY A 113 -11.99 11.21 5.36
C GLY A 113 -10.59 10.80 4.97
N LEU A 114 -9.90 11.66 4.23
CA LEU A 114 -8.49 11.55 3.88
C LEU A 114 -7.69 12.40 4.88
N ASP A 115 -6.69 11.81 5.50
CA ASP A 115 -5.85 12.45 6.52
C ASP A 115 -4.49 12.85 5.92
N ASP A 116 -4.49 13.77 4.95
CA ASP A 116 -3.27 14.35 4.37
C ASP A 116 -2.96 15.77 4.86
N GLN A 117 -3.93 16.50 5.42
CA GLN A 117 -3.72 17.89 5.88
C GLN A 117 -4.60 18.30 7.08
N PRO A 118 -4.19 19.35 7.83
CA PRO A 118 -5.02 19.98 8.86
C PRO A 118 -6.26 20.61 8.21
N GLY A 119 -7.33 19.84 8.13
CA GLY A 119 -8.54 20.21 7.39
C GLY A 119 -9.51 19.06 7.17
N ASN A 120 -9.04 17.79 7.25
CA ASN A 120 -9.79 16.58 6.92
C ASN A 120 -10.46 16.69 5.55
N ASP A 121 -9.75 16.30 4.48
CA ASP A 121 -10.33 16.23 3.14
C ASP A 121 -11.46 15.18 3.15
N LEU A 122 -12.71 15.65 3.11
CA LEU A 122 -13.89 14.79 3.11
C LEU A 122 -14.40 14.57 1.70
N MET A 123 -14.42 13.34 1.23
CA MET A 123 -15.03 12.97 -0.05
C MET A 123 -16.34 12.20 0.17
N ARG A 124 -17.45 12.77 -0.29
CA ARG A 124 -18.78 12.15 -0.24
C ARG A 124 -19.17 11.60 -1.60
N PHE A 125 -19.26 10.28 -1.70
CA PHE A 125 -19.74 9.59 -2.89
C PHE A 125 -21.27 9.50 -2.82
N VAL A 126 -21.97 10.41 -3.48
CA VAL A 126 -23.43 10.59 -3.37
C VAL A 126 -24.21 9.50 -4.11
N SER A 127 -23.69 9.04 -5.25
CA SER A 127 -24.31 7.98 -6.06
C SER A 127 -23.22 7.07 -6.66
N GLU A 128 -23.59 6.13 -7.53
CA GLU A 128 -22.63 5.25 -8.24
C GLU A 128 -21.71 6.00 -9.21
N THR A 129 -22.03 7.26 -9.55
CA THR A 129 -21.28 8.05 -10.53
C THR A 129 -21.01 9.48 -10.11
N GLU A 130 -21.60 9.95 -9.01
CA GLU A 130 -21.49 11.34 -8.56
C GLU A 130 -21.02 11.41 -7.12
N GLY A 131 -20.25 12.44 -6.81
CA GLY A 131 -19.83 12.76 -5.45
C GLY A 131 -19.50 14.24 -5.29
N VAL A 132 -19.10 14.60 -4.08
CA VAL A 132 -18.75 15.96 -3.67
C VAL A 132 -17.54 15.88 -2.76
N ASP A 133 -16.55 16.73 -3.05
CA ASP A 133 -15.42 17.01 -2.19
C ASP A 133 -15.83 18.14 -1.23
N ASP A 134 -16.03 17.81 0.05
CA ASP A 134 -16.69 18.62 1.10
C ASP A 134 -15.69 19.59 1.79
N GLY A 135 -14.86 20.29 1.01
CA GLY A 135 -13.99 21.38 1.50
C GLY A 135 -14.72 22.70 1.79
N ASP A 136 -13.97 23.79 2.00
CA ASP A 136 -14.52 25.15 2.25
C ASP A 136 -15.52 25.61 1.16
N GLU A 137 -15.25 25.22 -0.09
CA GLU A 137 -16.16 25.36 -1.21
C GLU A 137 -16.41 23.96 -1.80
N PRO A 138 -17.59 23.35 -1.56
CA PRO A 138 -17.88 22.01 -2.04
C PRO A 138 -17.70 21.87 -3.56
N ASP A 139 -16.84 20.96 -4.00
CA ASP A 139 -16.54 20.73 -5.41
C ASP A 139 -17.15 19.42 -5.89
N PRO A 140 -18.27 19.46 -6.64
CA PRO A 140 -18.92 18.25 -7.12
C PRO A 140 -18.08 17.60 -8.23
N PHE A 141 -18.02 16.27 -8.18
CA PHE A 141 -17.31 15.44 -9.14
C PHE A 141 -18.20 14.31 -9.66
N THR A 142 -17.80 13.77 -10.81
CA THR A 142 -18.24 12.46 -11.28
C THR A 142 -17.09 11.47 -11.13
N TYR A 143 -17.36 10.18 -10.96
CA TYR A 143 -16.29 9.21 -10.83
C TYR A 143 -16.62 7.88 -11.51
N LEU A 144 -15.56 7.13 -11.78
CA LEU A 144 -15.61 5.78 -12.31
C LEU A 144 -14.97 4.81 -11.32
N PHE A 145 -15.80 4.04 -10.63
CA PHE A 145 -15.37 3.05 -9.63
C PHE A 145 -14.83 1.77 -10.28
N SER A 146 -13.75 1.21 -9.75
CA SER A 146 -13.26 -0.13 -10.08
C SER A 146 -12.80 -0.85 -8.83
N ARG A 147 -13.18 -2.13 -8.68
CA ARG A 147 -12.55 -3.01 -7.70
C ARG A 147 -11.41 -3.77 -8.38
N ILE A 148 -10.20 -3.68 -7.82
CA ILE A 148 -9.00 -4.29 -8.39
C ILE A 148 -8.79 -5.68 -7.81
N ASP A 149 -8.93 -5.83 -6.50
CA ASP A 149 -8.80 -7.10 -5.80
C ASP A 149 -9.68 -7.16 -4.53
N LEU A 150 -9.33 -8.03 -3.58
CA LEU A 150 -10.04 -8.23 -2.32
C LEU A 150 -10.05 -6.98 -1.43
N ASN A 151 -9.01 -6.16 -1.48
CA ASN A 151 -8.74 -5.07 -0.56
C ASN A 151 -8.42 -3.74 -1.28
N THR A 152 -8.27 -3.73 -2.60
CA THR A 152 -7.95 -2.51 -3.34
C THR A 152 -9.06 -2.13 -4.31
N VAL A 153 -9.41 -0.84 -4.30
CA VAL A 153 -10.32 -0.19 -5.26
C VAL A 153 -9.67 1.05 -5.85
N THR A 154 -10.16 1.46 -7.01
CA THR A 154 -9.84 2.76 -7.61
C THR A 154 -11.11 3.55 -7.89
N ALA A 155 -11.01 4.87 -7.81
CA ALA A 155 -11.97 5.81 -8.34
C ALA A 155 -11.22 6.78 -9.25
N ASP A 156 -11.51 6.75 -10.55
CA ASP A 156 -11.07 7.80 -11.49
C ASP A 156 -12.09 8.94 -11.40
N ILE A 157 -11.68 10.06 -10.80
CA ILE A 157 -12.54 11.18 -10.38
C ILE A 157 -12.35 12.34 -11.36
N GLN A 158 -13.45 12.85 -11.88
CA GLN A 158 -13.48 13.99 -12.78
C GLN A 158 -14.22 15.15 -12.12
N TYR A 159 -13.47 16.21 -11.85
CA TYR A 159 -14.00 17.47 -11.34
C TYR A 159 -14.35 18.45 -12.46
N ARG A 160 -14.92 19.59 -12.08
CA ARG A 160 -15.13 20.71 -13.00
C ARG A 160 -13.79 21.26 -13.50
N LYS A 161 -13.82 21.99 -14.63
CA LYS A 161 -12.66 22.67 -15.22
C LYS A 161 -11.50 21.76 -15.66
N GLY A 162 -11.73 20.46 -15.86
CA GLY A 162 -10.73 19.55 -16.43
C GLY A 162 -9.67 19.06 -15.44
N ARG A 163 -9.91 19.22 -14.12
CA ARG A 163 -9.19 18.49 -13.07
C ARG A 163 -9.67 17.03 -13.06
N HIS A 164 -8.72 16.10 -13.08
CA HIS A 164 -8.98 14.67 -13.01
C HIS A 164 -8.01 14.06 -12.00
N ASP A 165 -8.52 13.25 -11.08
CA ASP A 165 -7.71 12.60 -10.05
C ASP A 165 -7.93 11.09 -10.13
N ARG A 166 -6.90 10.30 -9.82
CA ARG A 166 -7.05 8.86 -9.59
C ARG A 166 -6.83 8.58 -8.10
N LEU A 167 -7.89 8.15 -7.42
CA LEU A 167 -7.83 7.73 -6.03
C LEU A 167 -7.75 6.20 -5.97
N THR A 168 -6.67 5.68 -5.40
CA THR A 168 -6.51 4.26 -5.10
C THR A 168 -6.64 4.07 -3.60
N LEU A 169 -7.56 3.23 -3.15
CA LEU A 169 -7.77 2.90 -1.74
C LEU A 169 -7.36 1.45 -1.50
N THR A 170 -6.49 1.22 -0.52
CA THR A 170 -6.09 -0.12 -0.06
C THR A 170 -6.57 -0.32 1.36
N PHE A 171 -7.63 -1.11 1.52
CA PHE A 171 -8.28 -1.38 2.78
C PHE A 171 -7.44 -2.36 3.62
N THR A 172 -7.12 -1.97 4.85
CA THR A 172 -6.46 -2.83 5.84
C THR A 172 -7.46 -3.40 6.85
N ALA A 173 -8.64 -2.77 6.96
CA ALA A 173 -9.78 -3.20 7.75
C ALA A 173 -11.09 -2.70 7.12
N VAL A 174 -12.24 -3.05 7.71
CA VAL A 174 -13.53 -2.53 7.26
C VAL A 174 -13.56 -1.01 7.45
N GLY A 175 -13.63 -0.30 6.34
CA GLY A 175 -13.75 1.15 6.31
C GLY A 175 -12.49 1.94 6.62
N ILE A 176 -11.32 1.31 6.70
CA ILE A 176 -10.05 2.00 6.97
C ILE A 176 -8.95 1.41 6.09
N GLY A 177 -7.99 2.23 5.70
CA GLY A 177 -6.86 1.79 4.90
C GLY A 177 -5.89 2.91 4.57
N THR A 178 -5.06 2.67 3.57
CA THR A 178 -4.19 3.68 2.96
C THR A 178 -4.73 4.10 1.62
N TRP A 179 -4.33 5.28 1.15
CA TRP A 179 -4.70 5.77 -0.16
C TRP A 179 -3.52 6.38 -0.90
N VAL A 180 -3.66 6.43 -2.22
CA VAL A 180 -2.80 7.17 -3.15
C VAL A 180 -3.71 8.01 -4.03
N ARG A 181 -3.50 9.34 -4.08
CA ARG A 181 -4.24 10.28 -4.95
C ARG A 181 -3.26 10.83 -5.97
N GLU A 182 -3.49 10.50 -7.23
CA GLU A 182 -2.72 11.05 -8.35
C GLU A 182 -3.53 12.18 -8.99
N GLU A 183 -3.09 13.43 -8.84
CA GLU A 183 -3.75 14.59 -9.44
C GLU A 183 -3.25 14.78 -10.88
N PHE A 184 -4.17 14.93 -11.83
CA PHE A 184 -3.85 15.24 -13.22
C PHE A 184 -4.37 16.62 -13.65
N ARG A 185 -3.57 17.32 -14.44
CA ARG A 185 -3.93 18.58 -15.11
C ARG A 185 -3.50 18.52 -16.57
N ASN A 186 -4.47 18.63 -17.48
CA ASN A 186 -4.24 18.47 -18.93
C ASN A 186 -3.54 17.14 -19.25
N ASP A 187 -4.03 16.04 -18.68
CA ASP A 187 -3.51 14.67 -18.84
C ASP A 187 -2.04 14.47 -18.43
N LYS A 188 -1.50 15.37 -17.60
CA LYS A 188 -0.19 15.23 -16.98
C LYS A 188 -0.34 15.08 -15.48
N LEU A 189 0.39 14.12 -14.91
CA LEU A 189 0.53 13.99 -13.47
C LEU A 189 1.08 15.32 -12.94
N LYS A 190 0.40 15.88 -11.95
CA LYS A 190 0.72 17.17 -11.34
C LYS A 190 1.20 17.00 -9.92
N ASP A 191 0.59 16.06 -9.20
CA ASP A 191 0.88 15.74 -7.81
C ASP A 191 0.56 14.28 -7.52
N ARG A 192 1.21 13.72 -6.51
CA ARG A 192 0.91 12.38 -5.97
C ARG A 192 0.97 12.42 -4.46
N ASP A 193 -0.19 12.41 -3.84
CA ASP A 193 -0.33 12.35 -2.40
C ASP A 193 -0.56 10.90 -1.95
N ILE A 194 -0.11 10.59 -0.73
CA ILE A 194 -0.37 9.32 -0.06
C ILE A 194 -0.81 9.61 1.36
N GLY A 195 -1.64 8.74 1.92
CA GLY A 195 -2.10 8.91 3.30
C GLY A 195 -2.93 7.74 3.80
N VAL A 196 -3.59 7.97 4.92
CA VAL A 196 -4.57 7.04 5.51
C VAL A 196 -5.98 7.58 5.30
N PHE A 197 -6.94 6.68 5.16
CA PHE A 197 -8.36 7.04 5.07
C PHE A 197 -9.17 6.29 6.11
N SER A 198 -10.27 6.92 6.50
CA SER A 198 -11.36 6.27 7.23
C SER A 198 -12.71 6.57 6.58
N ILE A 199 -13.65 5.63 6.66
CA ILE A 199 -15.04 5.84 6.30
C ILE A 199 -15.71 6.51 7.50
N GLN A 200 -16.01 7.80 7.36
CA GLN A 200 -16.60 8.60 8.44
C GLN A 200 -18.14 8.52 8.49
N GLY A 201 -18.77 7.92 7.47
CA GLY A 201 -20.21 7.74 7.45
C GLY A 201 -20.73 7.04 6.20
N SER A 202 -22.00 6.64 6.27
CA SER A 202 -22.78 6.16 5.13
C SER A 202 -24.08 6.96 5.07
N THR A 203 -24.33 7.69 3.97
CA THR A 203 -25.52 8.56 3.84
C THR A 203 -26.78 7.80 3.48
N ASP A 204 -26.63 6.61 2.90
CA ASP A 204 -27.74 5.75 2.51
C ASP A 204 -27.44 4.35 3.03
N GLY A 205 -28.41 3.71 3.69
CA GLY A 205 -28.31 2.33 4.20
C GLY A 205 -28.20 1.26 3.11
N GLY A 206 -27.50 1.55 2.02
CA GLY A 206 -27.13 0.63 0.96
C GLY A 206 -26.32 -0.52 1.55
N THR A 207 -26.80 -1.73 1.29
CA THR A 207 -26.24 -3.00 1.76
C THR A 207 -24.94 -3.39 1.03
N ASN A 208 -24.20 -2.42 0.49
CA ASN A 208 -23.02 -2.63 -0.35
C ASN A 208 -21.70 -2.75 0.43
N HIS A 209 -21.75 -2.70 1.77
CA HIS A 209 -20.62 -3.10 2.59
C HIS A 209 -20.36 -4.61 2.41
N PRO A 210 -19.11 -5.05 2.20
CA PRO A 210 -18.81 -6.47 2.12
C PRO A 210 -19.28 -7.16 3.42
N PRO A 211 -20.12 -8.20 3.34
CA PRO A 211 -20.69 -8.80 4.53
C PRO A 211 -19.76 -9.87 5.07
N VAL A 212 -18.61 -9.49 5.64
CA VAL A 212 -17.89 -10.35 6.60
C VAL A 212 -17.18 -9.44 7.60
N GLU A 213 -17.66 -9.46 8.84
CA GLU A 213 -16.90 -9.03 10.02
C GLU A 213 -15.61 -9.88 10.02
N PRO A 214 -14.41 -9.31 9.78
CA PRO A 214 -13.18 -10.09 9.85
C PRO A 214 -13.13 -10.82 11.20
N PRO A 215 -12.81 -12.12 11.23
CA PRO A 215 -12.72 -12.85 12.48
C PRO A 215 -11.71 -12.16 13.38
N GLY A 216 -12.19 -11.61 14.51
CA GLY A 216 -11.35 -10.99 15.54
C GLY A 216 -11.47 -9.48 15.70
N VAL A 217 -12.21 -8.75 14.86
CA VAL A 217 -12.44 -7.31 15.11
C VAL A 217 -13.58 -7.13 16.13
N PRO A 218 -13.36 -6.47 17.28
CA PRO A 218 -14.40 -6.31 18.30
C PRO A 218 -15.48 -5.33 17.84
N THR A 219 -16.75 -5.76 17.86
CA THR A 219 -17.89 -4.86 17.71
C THR A 219 -18.23 -4.12 19.01
N ALA A 220 -18.02 -4.77 20.15
CA ALA A 220 -18.15 -4.17 21.47
C ALA A 220 -16.81 -3.67 22.00
N ILE A 221 -16.83 -2.64 22.84
CA ILE A 221 -15.63 -2.08 23.46
C ILE A 221 -14.94 -3.17 24.29
N PRO A 222 -13.67 -3.48 23.97
CA PRO A 222 -13.00 -4.63 24.56
C PRO A 222 -12.83 -4.45 26.07
N GLN A 223 -13.15 -5.50 26.83
CA GLN A 223 -12.82 -5.55 28.26
C GLN A 223 -11.36 -5.98 28.48
N VAL A 224 -10.77 -6.65 27.49
CA VAL A 224 -9.39 -7.14 27.45
C VAL A 224 -8.86 -6.97 26.02
N LEU A 225 -7.57 -6.69 25.88
CA LEU A 225 -6.96 -6.49 24.55
C LEU A 225 -6.35 -7.76 23.97
N THR A 226 -6.22 -8.84 24.73
CA THR A 226 -5.56 -10.08 24.27
C THR A 226 -6.13 -10.60 22.95
N GLY A 227 -5.25 -10.81 21.97
CA GLY A 227 -5.58 -11.28 20.63
C GLY A 227 -6.02 -10.18 19.66
N LEU A 228 -6.05 -8.91 20.09
CA LEU A 228 -6.39 -7.77 19.27
C LEU A 228 -5.13 -7.07 18.76
N ALA A 229 -5.28 -6.36 17.64
CA ALA A 229 -4.30 -5.39 17.18
C ALA A 229 -4.99 -4.06 16.88
N TYR A 230 -4.31 -2.95 17.17
CA TYR A 230 -4.79 -1.60 16.87
C TYR A 230 -3.70 -0.80 16.16
N VAL A 231 -4.10 -0.04 15.13
CA VAL A 231 -3.25 0.95 14.47
C VAL A 231 -3.62 2.32 15.02
N PHE A 232 -2.64 3.05 15.52
CA PHE A 232 -2.73 4.42 16.01
C PHE A 232 -2.15 5.34 14.94
N GLN A 233 -2.90 6.36 14.55
CA GLN A 233 -2.54 7.28 13.48
C GLN A 233 -2.35 8.68 14.07
N ASP A 234 -1.10 9.11 14.20
CA ASP A 234 -0.69 10.48 14.51
C ASP A 234 0.17 11.04 13.39
N ASP A 235 -0.50 11.62 12.38
CA ASP A 235 -0.05 12.55 11.33
C ASP A 235 1.26 12.30 10.52
N SER A 236 2.14 11.38 10.90
CA SER A 236 3.43 11.16 10.26
C SER A 236 3.89 9.70 10.22
N SER A 237 3.54 8.86 11.19
CA SER A 237 3.89 7.43 11.14
C SER A 237 2.94 6.58 11.99
N PRO A 238 2.06 5.75 11.38
CA PRO A 238 1.13 4.96 12.18
C PRO A 238 1.83 3.83 12.93
N ASP A 239 1.55 3.72 14.23
CA ASP A 239 2.04 2.62 15.06
C ASP A 239 0.98 1.52 15.18
N ARG A 240 1.38 0.27 14.97
CA ARG A 240 0.51 -0.88 15.20
C ARG A 240 0.91 -1.62 16.48
N LEU A 241 -0.01 -1.67 17.44
CA LEU A 241 0.16 -2.44 18.67
C LEU A 241 -0.62 -3.76 18.59
N GLU A 242 0.07 -4.88 18.73
CA GLU A 242 -0.50 -6.22 18.83
C GLU A 242 -0.45 -6.74 20.27
N PHE A 243 -1.59 -7.14 20.82
CA PHE A 243 -1.69 -7.56 22.22
C PHE A 243 -1.67 -9.09 22.34
N THR A 244 -0.48 -9.69 22.38
CA THR A 244 -0.27 -11.14 22.31
C THR A 244 -0.73 -11.91 23.55
N SER A 245 -0.79 -11.25 24.72
CA SER A 245 -1.28 -11.86 25.97
C SER A 245 -2.00 -10.81 26.83
N ALA A 246 -2.36 -11.16 28.07
CA ALA A 246 -3.01 -10.24 29.01
C ALA A 246 -2.11 -9.08 29.49
N VAL A 247 -0.79 -9.21 29.32
CA VAL A 247 0.19 -8.22 29.81
C VAL A 247 1.34 -7.96 28.85
N ASN A 248 1.46 -8.70 27.75
CA ASN A 248 2.51 -8.52 26.74
C ASN A 248 1.90 -8.21 25.37
N GLY A 249 2.65 -7.48 24.56
CA GLY A 249 2.35 -7.21 23.17
C GLY A 249 3.60 -6.89 22.35
N THR A 250 3.39 -6.58 21.08
CA THR A 250 4.42 -6.24 20.11
C THR A 250 4.00 -5.00 19.33
N GLU A 251 4.90 -4.05 19.17
CA GLU A 251 4.74 -2.88 18.32
C GLU A 251 5.31 -3.16 16.92
N ILE A 252 4.60 -2.71 15.89
CA ILE A 252 5.00 -2.78 14.50
C ILE A 252 4.85 -1.35 13.94
N GLY A 253 5.97 -0.67 13.71
CA GLY A 253 6.04 0.70 13.21
C GLY A 253 7.29 0.90 12.33
N ASP A 254 7.41 2.07 11.70
CA ASP A 254 8.48 2.39 10.74
C ASP A 254 9.82 2.72 11.41
N ASP A 255 9.81 3.19 12.67
CA ASP A 255 11.01 3.62 13.40
C ASP A 255 11.81 2.46 14.04
N VAL A 256 11.73 1.26 13.45
CA VAL A 256 12.49 0.05 13.83
C VAL A 256 13.96 0.13 13.43
N ALA A 257 14.61 1.28 13.62
CA ALA A 257 16.06 1.37 13.56
C ALA A 257 16.68 0.52 14.69
N ASP A 258 17.00 -0.73 14.34
CA ASP A 258 17.94 -1.68 14.96
C ASP A 258 18.36 -1.38 16.41
N ASP A 259 17.80 -2.16 17.35
CA ASP A 259 18.39 -2.64 18.62
C ASP A 259 17.37 -2.66 19.79
N GLU A 260 16.22 -2.00 19.64
CA GLU A 260 15.19 -2.01 20.68
C GLU A 260 14.19 -3.16 20.45
N PRO A 261 13.92 -3.99 21.47
CA PRO A 261 12.91 -5.03 21.34
C PRO A 261 11.54 -4.38 21.14
N ASN A 262 10.89 -4.72 20.04
CA ASN A 262 9.51 -4.33 19.70
C ASN A 262 8.46 -4.93 20.64
N THR A 263 8.88 -5.74 21.61
CA THR A 263 7.98 -6.31 22.62
C THR A 263 7.77 -5.32 23.75
N PHE A 264 6.53 -5.16 24.19
CA PHE A 264 6.18 -4.34 25.33
C PHE A 264 5.39 -5.14 26.37
N THR A 265 5.38 -4.62 27.60
CA THR A 265 4.33 -4.98 28.57
C THR A 265 3.28 -3.89 28.61
N TYR A 266 2.05 -4.21 29.00
CA TYR A 266 1.00 -3.19 29.06
C TYR A 266 0.02 -3.37 30.22
N THR A 267 -0.66 -2.28 30.54
CA THR A 267 -1.88 -2.29 31.37
C THR A 267 -3.01 -1.62 30.61
N TYR A 268 -4.20 -2.20 30.67
CA TYR A 268 -5.41 -1.66 30.07
C TYR A 268 -6.52 -1.58 31.12
N SER A 269 -7.19 -0.44 31.20
CA SER A 269 -8.33 -0.25 32.10
C SER A 269 -9.40 0.65 31.49
N LEU A 270 -10.64 0.16 31.44
CA LEU A 270 -11.79 1.00 31.12
C LEU A 270 -12.05 1.99 32.26
N THR A 271 -12.13 3.27 31.91
CA THR A 271 -12.42 4.36 32.86
C THR A 271 -13.89 4.78 32.79
N SER A 272 -14.56 4.52 31.67
CA SER A 272 -16.01 4.70 31.47
C SER A 272 -16.53 3.69 30.43
N PRO A 273 -17.84 3.68 30.09
CA PRO A 273 -18.37 2.80 29.07
C PRO A 273 -17.69 2.95 27.70
N ASN A 274 -17.13 4.12 27.38
CA ASN A 274 -16.49 4.40 26.09
C ASN A 274 -15.08 4.99 26.18
N THR A 275 -14.46 4.98 27.35
CA THR A 275 -13.08 5.46 27.52
C THR A 275 -12.22 4.44 28.22
N ALA A 276 -10.96 4.35 27.82
CA ALA A 276 -9.95 3.51 28.47
C ALA A 276 -8.63 4.26 28.64
N GLN A 277 -7.82 3.74 29.56
CA GLN A 277 -6.40 4.05 29.63
C GLN A 277 -5.60 2.81 29.25
N LEU A 278 -4.61 3.02 28.39
CA LEU A 278 -3.62 2.03 28.01
C LEU A 278 -2.24 2.60 28.33
N VAL A 279 -1.42 1.82 29.03
CA VAL A 279 -0.01 2.16 29.28
C VAL A 279 0.84 1.07 28.66
N VAL A 280 1.70 1.44 27.71
CA VAL A 280 2.60 0.56 26.97
C VAL A 280 4.03 0.80 27.46
N ILE A 281 4.68 -0.23 28.00
CA ILE A 281 5.99 -0.14 28.61
C ILE A 281 6.97 -0.98 27.79
N PHE A 282 7.82 -0.32 27.01
CA PHE A 282 8.87 -0.94 26.19
C PHE A 282 10.07 -1.36 27.05
N LYS A 283 10.50 -0.49 27.96
CA LYS A 283 11.61 -0.74 28.89
C LYS A 283 11.55 0.24 30.07
N PRO A 284 12.31 0.00 31.16
CA PRO A 284 12.34 0.94 32.28
C PRO A 284 12.65 2.37 31.84
N GLY A 285 11.71 3.29 32.08
CA GLY A 285 11.82 4.69 31.72
C GLY A 285 11.42 5.05 30.28
N LYS A 286 11.09 4.09 29.40
CA LYS A 286 10.49 4.33 28.08
C LYS A 286 9.10 3.70 28.02
N PHE A 287 8.06 4.52 28.01
CA PHE A 287 6.67 4.07 28.00
C PHE A 287 5.76 5.14 27.41
N ASP A 288 4.62 4.70 26.90
CA ASP A 288 3.60 5.57 26.34
C ASP A 288 2.30 5.41 27.12
N GLU A 289 1.58 6.51 27.31
CA GLU A 289 0.24 6.52 27.86
C GLU A 289 -0.76 6.94 26.79
N TYR A 290 -1.83 6.17 26.64
CA TYR A 290 -2.95 6.48 25.75
C TYR A 290 -4.20 6.70 26.58
N ASP A 291 -4.83 7.86 26.41
CA ASP A 291 -6.23 8.07 26.76
C ASP A 291 -7.08 7.77 25.52
N LEU A 292 -7.81 6.65 25.55
CA LEU A 292 -8.62 6.15 24.42
C LEU A 292 -10.08 6.58 24.60
N THR A 293 -10.69 7.10 23.53
CA THR A 293 -12.13 7.36 23.43
C THR A 293 -12.71 6.55 22.28
N PHE A 294 -13.38 5.46 22.61
CA PHE A 294 -13.96 4.55 21.63
C PHE A 294 -15.24 5.14 21.02
N VAL A 295 -15.33 5.08 19.69
CA VAL A 295 -16.58 5.26 18.93
C VAL A 295 -17.27 3.90 18.76
N SER A 296 -16.50 2.83 18.60
CA SER A 296 -16.95 1.43 18.60
C SER A 296 -15.86 0.53 19.18
N GLY A 297 -16.08 -0.79 19.30
CA GLY A 297 -14.99 -1.70 19.71
C GLY A 297 -13.78 -1.73 18.76
N ALA A 298 -14.01 -1.30 17.52
CA ALA A 298 -13.02 -1.36 16.45
C ALA A 298 -12.34 -0.02 16.18
N GLN A 299 -12.77 1.11 16.75
CA GLN A 299 -12.17 2.41 16.43
C GLN A 299 -12.46 3.49 17.47
N GLY A 300 -11.66 4.56 17.44
CA GLY A 300 -11.87 5.73 18.27
C GLY A 300 -10.80 6.80 18.06
N GLU A 301 -10.72 7.71 19.02
CA GLU A 301 -9.73 8.77 19.12
C GLU A 301 -8.77 8.48 20.28
N PHE A 302 -7.52 8.94 20.18
CA PHE A 302 -6.55 8.82 21.26
C PHE A 302 -5.86 10.15 21.57
N VAL A 303 -5.37 10.26 22.81
CA VAL A 303 -4.30 11.19 23.19
C VAL A 303 -3.13 10.34 23.68
N ARG A 304 -2.00 10.36 22.96
CA ARG A 304 -0.77 9.67 23.34
C ARG A 304 0.13 10.63 24.08
N ARG A 305 0.82 10.16 25.11
CA ARG A 305 1.90 10.85 25.81
C ARG A 305 3.11 9.93 25.82
N GLU A 306 4.17 10.25 25.08
CA GLU A 306 5.39 9.45 25.11
C GLU A 306 6.31 9.91 26.24
N PHE A 307 6.93 8.95 26.92
CA PHE A 307 7.86 9.22 28.01
C PHE A 307 9.22 8.59 27.74
N LYS A 308 10.29 9.35 28.01
CA LYS A 308 11.68 8.88 27.94
C LYS A 308 12.45 9.30 29.20
N ASN A 309 13.12 8.34 29.82
CA ASN A 309 13.70 8.45 31.16
C ASN A 309 12.70 8.95 32.22
N GLY A 310 11.42 8.60 32.08
CA GLY A 310 10.34 9.04 32.97
C GLY A 310 9.93 10.51 32.82
N LEU A 311 10.39 11.19 31.77
CA LEU A 311 10.01 12.56 31.43
C LEU A 311 9.12 12.54 30.19
N LEU A 312 8.05 13.34 30.20
CA LEU A 312 7.18 13.56 29.04
C LEU A 312 8.01 14.18 27.91
N LYS A 313 8.05 13.52 26.75
CA LYS A 313 8.73 13.99 25.54
C LYS A 313 7.80 14.88 24.72
N ASP A 314 6.61 14.37 24.42
CA ASP A 314 5.60 14.96 23.55
C ASP A 314 4.19 14.45 23.87
N THR A 315 3.22 14.92 23.10
CA THR A 315 1.82 14.55 23.24
C THR A 315 1.15 14.63 21.89
N ASP A 316 0.69 13.48 21.42
CA ASP A 316 0.08 13.31 20.11
C ASP A 316 -1.42 13.07 20.26
N ARG A 317 -2.14 13.32 19.18
CA ARG A 317 -3.58 13.12 19.09
C ARG A 317 -3.90 12.58 17.72
N GLY A 318 -4.85 11.66 17.66
CA GLY A 318 -5.32 11.15 16.39
C GLY A 318 -6.35 10.07 16.55
N SER A 319 -6.50 9.27 15.51
CA SER A 319 -7.49 8.19 15.47
C SER A 319 -6.82 6.83 15.59
N PHE A 320 -7.56 5.84 16.09
CA PHE A 320 -7.10 4.46 16.12
C PHE A 320 -8.15 3.51 15.57
N SER A 321 -7.69 2.37 15.05
CA SER A 321 -8.57 1.34 14.49
C SER A 321 -8.05 -0.07 14.73
N ALA A 322 -8.98 -1.00 14.94
CA ALA A 322 -8.70 -2.41 15.11
C ALA A 322 -8.29 -3.00 13.78
N GLN A 323 -7.16 -3.71 13.80
CA GLN A 323 -6.71 -4.54 12.70
C GLN A 323 -6.88 -6.00 13.13
N GLY A 324 -7.28 -6.87 12.21
CA GLY A 324 -7.24 -8.29 12.49
C GLY A 324 -5.81 -8.71 12.83
N THR A 325 -5.63 -9.48 13.89
CA THR A 325 -4.36 -10.23 14.03
C THR A 325 -4.28 -11.16 12.83
N ALA A 326 -3.14 -11.19 12.14
CA ALA A 326 -2.94 -12.19 11.10
C ALA A 326 -3.19 -13.56 11.78
N PRO A 327 -3.99 -14.46 11.20
CA PRO A 327 -4.19 -15.78 11.79
C PRO A 327 -2.81 -16.40 11.96
N GLY A 328 -2.37 -16.52 13.22
CA GLY A 328 -1.11 -17.18 13.53
C GLY A 328 -1.20 -18.56 12.92
N ASP A 329 -0.31 -18.86 11.97
CA ASP A 329 -0.21 -20.19 11.38
C ASP A 329 0.03 -21.18 12.53
N PRO A 330 -0.95 -22.03 12.88
CA PRO A 330 -0.82 -22.90 14.04
C PRO A 330 0.23 -24.02 13.85
N ASP A 331 0.83 -24.13 12.65
CA ASP A 331 1.89 -25.07 12.31
C ASP A 331 3.26 -24.40 12.04
N ALA A 332 3.41 -23.09 12.30
CA ALA A 332 4.72 -22.44 12.29
C ALA A 332 5.48 -22.80 13.58
N ASP A 333 6.33 -23.84 13.50
CA ASP A 333 7.35 -24.14 14.51
C ASP A 333 8.06 -22.83 14.92
N ASP A 334 7.90 -22.46 16.19
CA ASP A 334 8.45 -21.28 16.87
C ASP A 334 9.99 -21.26 16.82
N ASN A 335 10.54 -20.93 15.66
CA ASN A 335 11.77 -20.18 15.59
C ASN A 335 11.44 -18.82 14.97
N PRO A 336 11.75 -17.70 15.63
CA PRO A 336 11.71 -16.41 14.97
C PRO A 336 12.57 -16.52 13.71
N PRO A 337 12.20 -15.88 12.58
CA PRO A 337 13.12 -15.75 11.47
C PRO A 337 14.38 -15.13 12.07
N ASP A 338 15.45 -15.91 12.04
CA ASP A 338 16.73 -15.44 12.49
C ASP A 338 17.11 -14.25 11.61
N ASN A 339 17.90 -13.33 12.15
CA ASN A 339 18.57 -12.30 11.37
C ASN A 339 19.60 -12.90 10.39
N SER A 340 19.36 -14.07 9.78
CA SER A 340 20.30 -14.77 8.90
C SER A 340 20.33 -14.25 7.47
N GLY A 341 19.44 -13.33 7.09
CA GLY A 341 19.42 -12.82 5.73
C GLY A 341 19.03 -13.89 4.71
N SER A 342 18.07 -14.76 5.05
CA SER A 342 17.47 -15.68 4.09
C SER A 342 16.75 -14.87 3.00
N LYS A 343 17.40 -14.81 1.84
CA LYS A 343 16.94 -14.13 0.62
C LYS A 343 15.60 -14.70 0.11
N PRO A 344 14.79 -13.91 -0.61
CA PRO A 344 13.63 -14.43 -1.35
C PRO A 344 14.07 -15.40 -2.45
N ASP A 345 13.43 -16.56 -2.54
CA ASP A 345 13.70 -17.50 -3.61
C ASP A 345 12.98 -17.08 -4.91
N GLY A 346 13.76 -16.50 -5.83
CA GLY A 346 13.41 -16.39 -7.25
C GLY A 346 12.67 -15.13 -7.70
N THR A 347 12.01 -14.37 -6.83
CA THR A 347 11.34 -13.11 -7.23
C THR A 347 11.27 -12.10 -6.09
N LEU A 348 11.28 -10.82 -6.44
CA LEU A 348 10.97 -9.72 -5.53
C LEU A 348 9.55 -9.19 -5.72
N LYS A 349 8.78 -9.69 -6.70
CA LYS A 349 7.43 -9.20 -6.99
C LYS A 349 6.54 -9.23 -5.74
N GLY A 350 5.94 -8.08 -5.42
CA GLY A 350 5.05 -7.89 -4.28
C GLY A 350 5.77 -7.63 -2.96
N LEU A 351 7.10 -7.55 -2.97
CA LEU A 351 7.88 -7.14 -1.81
C LEU A 351 8.10 -5.63 -1.81
N THR A 352 8.24 -5.07 -0.61
CA THR A 352 8.67 -3.70 -0.36
C THR A 352 9.97 -3.76 0.44
N TYR A 353 10.97 -3.01 0.00
CA TYR A 353 12.24 -2.88 0.69
C TYR A 353 12.48 -1.43 1.07
N THR A 354 13.00 -1.21 2.27
CA THR A 354 13.52 0.09 2.69
C THR A 354 15.04 0.05 2.61
N MET A 355 15.62 0.79 1.65
CA MET A 355 17.05 0.93 1.46
C MET A 355 17.53 2.17 2.21
N ARG A 356 18.38 1.98 3.21
CA ARG A 356 18.93 3.09 4.01
C ARG A 356 20.24 3.59 3.38
N THR A 357 20.16 4.10 2.16
CA THR A 357 21.30 4.62 1.39
C THR A 357 21.39 6.14 1.40
N GLY A 358 21.27 6.78 2.57
CA GLY A 358 21.30 8.25 2.63
C GLY A 358 20.90 8.80 4.00
N GLU A 359 20.61 10.10 4.05
CA GLU A 359 19.96 10.74 5.22
C GLU A 359 18.47 10.39 5.29
N THR A 360 17.84 10.11 4.16
CA THR A 360 16.45 9.64 4.02
C THR A 360 16.43 8.20 3.52
N PRO A 361 15.52 7.34 4.02
CA PRO A 361 15.34 5.99 3.48
C PRO A 361 14.63 6.01 2.12
N ASP A 362 15.09 5.17 1.20
CA ASP A 362 14.41 4.91 -0.08
C ASP A 362 13.46 3.72 0.08
N HIS A 363 12.22 3.83 -0.38
CA HIS A 363 11.29 2.72 -0.41
C HIS A 363 11.17 2.16 -1.83
N LEU A 364 11.58 0.90 -2.02
CA LEU A 364 11.49 0.17 -3.28
C LEU A 364 10.31 -0.80 -3.25
N VAL A 365 9.29 -0.55 -4.09
CA VAL A 365 8.13 -1.43 -4.28
C VAL A 365 8.28 -2.20 -5.59
N PHE A 366 8.42 -3.51 -5.50
CA PHE A 366 8.64 -4.37 -6.67
C PHE A 366 7.29 -4.81 -7.28
N SER A 367 6.75 -4.02 -8.21
CA SER A 367 5.42 -4.24 -8.79
C SER A 367 5.35 -5.38 -9.81
N THR A 368 6.46 -5.68 -10.51
CA THR A 368 6.58 -6.82 -11.44
C THR A 368 7.86 -7.61 -11.20
N GLU A 369 8.09 -8.68 -11.96
CA GLU A 369 9.34 -9.47 -11.91
C GLU A 369 10.59 -8.69 -12.38
N SER A 370 10.41 -7.54 -13.03
CA SER A 370 11.53 -6.76 -13.61
C SER A 370 11.35 -5.24 -13.49
N SER A 371 10.34 -4.75 -12.79
CA SER A 371 10.13 -3.32 -12.55
C SER A 371 9.59 -3.05 -11.15
N GLY A 372 9.90 -1.86 -10.64
CA GLY A 372 9.39 -1.35 -9.37
C GLY A 372 9.22 0.16 -9.39
N ILE A 373 8.81 0.68 -8.24
CA ILE A 373 8.66 2.12 -7.97
C ILE A 373 9.52 2.43 -6.75
N GLU A 374 10.37 3.43 -6.88
CA GLU A 374 11.13 4.04 -5.81
C GLU A 374 10.40 5.30 -5.33
N SER A 375 10.23 5.42 -4.03
CA SER A 375 9.78 6.65 -3.37
C SER A 375 10.75 6.97 -2.25
N GLY A 376 11.44 8.11 -2.38
CA GLY A 376 12.36 8.67 -1.38
C GLY A 376 12.11 10.16 -1.27
N ASP A 377 12.40 10.72 -0.09
CA ASP A 377 12.29 12.16 0.21
C ASP A 377 13.57 12.88 -0.25
N ASP A 378 13.87 12.81 -1.54
CA ASP A 378 14.78 13.77 -2.14
C ASP A 378 14.01 15.09 -2.32
N VAL A 379 14.61 16.16 -1.81
CA VAL A 379 13.98 17.42 -1.38
C VAL A 379 13.28 18.22 -2.51
N ASP A 380 13.18 17.68 -3.73
CA ASP A 380 12.55 18.35 -4.88
C ASP A 380 11.79 17.41 -5.85
N ASP A 381 11.65 16.11 -5.56
CA ASP A 381 10.97 15.15 -6.44
C ASP A 381 9.98 14.24 -5.70
N ASN A 382 8.80 14.78 -5.36
CA ASN A 382 7.58 14.00 -5.04
C ASN A 382 7.09 13.10 -6.21
N GLU A 383 7.88 12.96 -7.28
CA GLU A 383 7.57 12.09 -8.41
C GLU A 383 8.16 10.69 -8.15
N PRO A 384 7.33 9.64 -8.07
CA PRO A 384 7.81 8.28 -7.89
C PRO A 384 8.65 7.87 -9.11
N ASN A 385 9.87 7.43 -8.86
CA ASN A 385 10.76 7.01 -9.94
C ASN A 385 10.52 5.54 -10.25
N THR A 386 10.08 5.24 -11.47
CA THR A 386 10.01 3.85 -11.92
C THR A 386 11.41 3.33 -12.21
N PHE A 387 11.75 2.16 -11.69
CA PHE A 387 13.00 1.50 -11.99
C PHE A 387 12.77 0.12 -12.61
N THR A 388 13.72 -0.34 -13.41
CA THR A 388 13.80 -1.73 -13.87
C THR A 388 14.89 -2.44 -13.10
N TYR A 389 14.70 -3.72 -12.78
CA TYR A 389 15.68 -4.51 -12.06
C TYR A 389 15.84 -5.90 -12.66
N THR A 390 17.03 -6.48 -12.46
CA THR A 390 17.23 -7.93 -12.60
C THR A 390 17.59 -8.51 -11.24
N TYR A 391 16.76 -9.43 -10.74
CA TYR A 391 17.06 -10.15 -9.52
C TYR A 391 17.86 -11.42 -9.83
N THR A 392 19.12 -11.47 -9.41
CA THR A 392 19.92 -12.70 -9.49
C THR A 392 20.28 -13.18 -8.09
N SER A 393 19.68 -14.30 -7.71
CA SER A 393 20.01 -15.00 -6.49
C SER A 393 21.38 -15.69 -6.63
N THR A 394 22.39 -15.31 -5.84
CA THR A 394 23.74 -15.89 -5.90
C THR A 394 24.18 -16.44 -4.54
N GLY A 395 24.14 -17.76 -4.40
CA GLY A 395 24.43 -18.44 -3.12
C GLY A 395 23.30 -18.26 -2.10
N ASP A 396 23.49 -18.75 -0.87
CA ASP A 396 22.40 -18.87 0.10
C ASP A 396 22.01 -17.54 0.77
N THR A 397 22.91 -16.54 0.77
CA THR A 397 22.74 -15.28 1.51
C THR A 397 23.02 -14.01 0.68
N THR A 398 23.23 -14.13 -0.63
CA THR A 398 23.56 -12.97 -1.49
C THR A 398 22.59 -12.88 -2.65
N ALA A 399 22.11 -11.68 -2.91
CA ALA A 399 21.36 -11.36 -4.11
C ALA A 399 21.92 -10.09 -4.73
N GLY A 400 22.03 -10.09 -6.07
CA GLY A 400 22.34 -8.90 -6.83
C GLY A 400 21.05 -8.25 -7.32
N LEU A 401 20.90 -6.96 -7.02
CA LEU A 401 19.98 -6.07 -7.72
C LEU A 401 20.81 -5.25 -8.71
N VAL A 402 20.50 -5.35 -10.00
CA VAL A 402 21.15 -4.59 -11.09
C VAL A 402 20.11 -3.83 -11.87
#